data_AF-A0A534W322-F1
#
_entry.id   AF-A0A534W322-F1
#
_cell.length_a   1.000
_cell.length_b   1.000
_cell.length_c   1.000
_cell.angle_alpha   90.00
_cell.angle_beta   90.00
_cell.angle_gamma   90.00
#
_symmetry.space_group_name_H-M   'P 1'
#
loop_
_entity.id
_entity.type
_entity.pdbx_description
1 polymer ?
#
loop_
_entity_poly.entity_id
_entity_poly.type
_entity_poly.pdbx_seq_one_letter_code
_entity_poly.pdbx_strand_id
1 'polypeptide(L)'
;MPRHSSHPFDLLVDRFAQLFADRIASTLPRGTPRDGAAARGASKLAGRRLDMRCRYPGCKNRSKGPRFRFLCEEHLKLPKKEQGAALAKWAEKNA
;
A
#
# COMPACT_ATOMS: atom_id res chain seq x y z
N MET A 1 -16.44 -25.64 -2.77
CA MET A 1 -17.91 -25.77 -2.66
C MET A 1 -18.22 -26.30 -1.27
N PRO A 2 -18.83 -25.53 -0.36
CA PRO A 2 -19.21 -26.08 0.94
C PRO A 2 -20.33 -27.11 0.74
N ARG A 3 -20.22 -28.26 1.39
CA ARG A 3 -21.25 -29.30 1.40
C ARG A 3 -22.36 -28.84 2.36
N HIS A 4 -23.53 -28.53 1.83
CA HIS A 4 -24.71 -28.24 2.64
C HIS A 4 -25.29 -29.57 3.14
N SER A 5 -25.17 -29.85 4.43
CA SER A 5 -25.91 -30.94 5.08
C SER A 5 -27.37 -30.53 5.27
N SER A 6 -28.29 -31.42 4.93
CA SER A 6 -29.75 -31.19 4.95
C SER A 6 -30.37 -31.42 6.33
N HIS A 7 -29.64 -31.15 7.41
CA HIS A 7 -30.14 -31.32 8.76
C HIS A 7 -30.89 -30.04 9.19
N PRO A 8 -32.07 -30.15 9.84
CA PRO A 8 -32.87 -28.97 10.22
C PRO A 8 -32.12 -28.01 11.15
N PHE A 9 -31.15 -28.50 11.92
CA PHE A 9 -30.29 -27.65 12.75
C PHE A 9 -29.26 -26.86 11.94
N ASP A 10 -28.76 -27.41 10.82
CA ASP A 10 -27.81 -26.69 9.96
C ASP A 10 -28.50 -25.49 9.30
N LEU A 11 -29.77 -25.66 8.89
CA LEU A 11 -30.59 -24.56 8.36
C LEU A 11 -30.82 -23.46 9.41
N LEU A 12 -31.03 -23.85 10.67
CA LEU A 12 -31.18 -22.91 11.78
C LEU A 12 -29.87 -22.14 12.02
N VAL A 13 -28.74 -22.84 12.01
CA VAL A 13 -27.41 -22.25 12.19
C VAL A 13 -27.07 -21.30 11.05
N ASP A 14 -27.34 -21.69 9.80
CA ASP A 14 -27.11 -20.85 8.63
C ASP A 14 -27.98 -19.58 8.67
N ARG A 15 -29.25 -19.72 9.06
CA ARG A 15 -30.16 -18.57 9.19
C ARG A 15 -29.72 -17.62 10.29
N PHE A 16 -29.27 -18.16 11.42
CA PHE A 16 -28.72 -17.37 12.51
C PHE A 16 -27.44 -16.64 12.10
N ALA A 17 -26.52 -17.34 11.42
CA ALA A 17 -25.27 -16.76 10.93
C ALA A 17 -25.52 -15.59 9.97
N GLN A 18 -26.52 -15.71 9.08
CA GLN A 18 -26.93 -14.64 8.18
C GLN A 18 -27.45 -13.41 8.94
N LEU A 19 -28.38 -13.60 9.87
CA LEU A 19 -28.96 -12.50 10.66
C LEU A 19 -27.90 -11.78 11.49
N PHE A 20 -26.94 -12.52 12.04
CA PHE A 20 -25.84 -11.98 12.81
C PHE A 20 -24.86 -11.20 11.93
N ALA A 21 -24.51 -11.73 10.75
CA ALA A 21 -23.65 -11.07 9.79
C ALA A 21 -24.27 -9.74 9.30
N ASP A 22 -25.57 -9.71 8.99
CA ASP A 22 -26.28 -8.50 8.59
C ASP A 22 -26.26 -7.45 9.71
N ARG A 23 -26.42 -7.88 10.96
CA ARG A 23 -26.38 -6.96 12.10
C ARG A 23 -25.00 -6.35 12.28
N ILE A 24 -23.94 -7.15 12.21
CA ILE A 24 -22.55 -6.65 12.26
C ILE A 24 -22.25 -5.71 11.09
N ALA A 25 -22.69 -6.06 9.88
CA ALA A 25 -22.49 -5.21 8.70
C ALA A 25 -23.21 -3.85 8.82
N SER A 26 -24.35 -3.82 9.51
CA SER A 26 -25.10 -2.57 9.76
C SER A 26 -24.49 -1.68 10.85
N THR A 27 -23.71 -2.24 11.78
CA THR A 27 -23.11 -1.49 12.91
C THR A 27 -21.68 -1.05 12.62
N LEU A 28 -20.97 -1.72 11.72
CA LEU A 28 -19.63 -1.31 11.31
C LEU A 28 -19.69 -0.29 10.17
N PRO A 29 -18.90 0.80 10.22
CA PRO A 29 -18.76 1.69 9.08
C PRO A 29 -18.27 0.90 7.88
N ARG A 30 -18.96 1.00 6.73
CA ARG A 30 -18.59 0.34 5.47
C ARG A 30 -17.17 0.71 5.09
N GLY A 31 -16.23 -0.15 5.43
CA GLY A 31 -14.83 0.06 5.19
C GLY A 31 -14.06 -1.23 5.27
N THR A 32 -14.32 -2.18 4.36
CA THR A 32 -13.29 -3.13 3.92
C THR A 32 -13.52 -3.50 2.46
N PRO A 33 -12.44 -3.78 1.71
CA PRO A 33 -12.09 -5.19 1.61
C PRO A 33 -10.66 -5.48 2.03
N ARG A 34 -10.57 -6.55 2.84
CA ARG A 34 -9.69 -7.73 2.82
C ARG A 34 -8.31 -7.67 2.15
N ASP A 35 -7.42 -8.49 2.73
CA ASP A 35 -6.10 -8.93 2.27
C ASP A 35 -4.89 -8.04 2.60
N GLY A 36 -4.36 -8.20 3.81
CA GLY A 36 -2.93 -8.15 4.14
C GLY A 36 -2.16 -6.82 3.96
N ALA A 37 -2.72 -5.83 3.29
CA ALA A 37 -2.14 -4.51 3.15
C ALA A 37 -2.67 -3.65 4.29
N ALA A 38 -1.80 -3.42 5.28
CA ALA A 38 -2.00 -2.40 6.30
C ALA A 38 -2.67 -1.18 5.67
N ALA A 39 -3.76 -0.72 6.28
CA ALA A 39 -4.48 0.50 5.97
C ALA A 39 -3.55 1.72 6.13
N ARG A 40 -2.61 1.87 5.20
CA ARG A 40 -2.01 3.15 4.85
C ARG A 40 -2.96 3.68 3.81
N GLY A 41 -3.80 4.64 4.20
CA GLY A 41 -4.82 5.23 3.34
C GLY A 41 -4.30 5.35 1.92
N ALA A 42 -5.08 4.84 0.95
CA ALA A 42 -4.69 4.78 -0.44
C ALA A 42 -4.03 6.10 -0.82
N SER A 43 -2.70 6.06 -0.98
CA SER A 43 -1.95 7.25 -1.35
C SER A 43 -2.62 7.80 -2.61
N LYS A 44 -2.86 9.11 -2.67
CA LYS A 44 -3.38 9.78 -3.87
C LYS A 44 -2.53 9.51 -5.13
N LEU A 45 -1.40 8.81 -4.99
CA LEU A 45 -0.51 8.34 -6.06
C LEU A 45 -0.68 6.86 -6.45
N ALA A 46 -1.62 6.09 -5.89
CA ALA A 46 -1.90 4.73 -6.35
C ALA A 46 -2.31 4.77 -7.84
N GLY A 47 -1.43 4.34 -8.74
CA GLY A 47 -1.62 4.41 -10.19
C GLY A 47 -0.90 5.55 -10.92
N ARG A 48 -0.31 6.54 -10.21
CA ARG A 48 0.58 7.51 -10.88
C ARG A 48 1.91 6.85 -11.20
N ARG A 49 2.32 6.94 -12.47
CA ARG A 49 3.69 6.62 -12.90
C ARG A 49 4.64 7.61 -12.24
N LEU A 50 5.17 7.23 -11.08
CA LEU A 50 6.23 7.97 -10.39
C LEU A 50 7.47 8.02 -11.31
N ASP A 51 8.11 9.18 -11.40
CA ASP A 51 9.43 9.26 -12.03
C ASP A 51 10.42 8.45 -11.18
N MET A 52 10.95 7.39 -11.78
CA MET A 52 11.86 6.43 -11.13
C MET A 52 13.34 6.77 -11.40
N ARG A 53 13.69 7.98 -11.85
CA ARG A 53 15.08 8.36 -12.09
C ARG A 53 15.81 8.58 -10.77
N CYS A 54 17.14 8.39 -10.80
CA CYS A 54 17.96 8.74 -9.65
C CYS A 54 17.93 10.25 -9.41
N ARG A 55 17.70 10.68 -8.16
CA ARG A 55 17.71 12.10 -7.77
C ARG A 55 19.11 12.68 -7.57
N TYR A 56 20.16 11.88 -7.74
CA TYR A 56 21.54 12.37 -7.67
C TYR A 56 21.86 13.24 -8.89
N PRO A 57 22.52 14.41 -8.73
CA PRO A 57 22.81 15.32 -9.82
C PRO A 57 23.64 14.63 -10.92
N GLY A 58 23.15 14.67 -12.16
CA GLY A 58 23.84 14.07 -13.32
C GLY A 58 23.68 12.55 -13.45
N CYS A 59 23.01 11.87 -12.51
CA CYS A 59 22.81 10.43 -12.60
C CYS A 59 21.65 10.08 -13.55
N LYS A 60 21.92 9.22 -14.54
CA LYS A 60 20.92 8.70 -15.49
C LYS A 60 20.36 7.32 -15.09
N ASN A 61 20.88 6.74 -14.01
CA ASN A 61 20.48 5.39 -13.59
C ASN A 61 19.06 5.39 -13.01
N ARG A 62 18.39 4.24 -13.14
CA ARG A 62 17.10 4.00 -12.52
C ARG A 62 17.27 3.88 -11.00
N SER A 63 16.39 4.54 -10.25
CA SER A 63 16.34 4.42 -8.80
C SER A 63 15.73 3.10 -8.35
N LYS A 64 16.03 2.67 -7.12
CA LYS A 64 15.30 1.56 -6.47
C LYS A 64 13.89 1.95 -5.99
N GLY A 65 13.50 3.21 -6.17
CA GLY A 65 12.16 3.71 -5.87
C GLY A 65 12.01 4.45 -4.54
N PRO A 66 10.76 4.68 -4.12
CA PRO A 66 10.43 5.62 -3.04
C PRO A 66 11.03 5.23 -1.68
N ARG A 67 11.10 3.92 -1.38
CA ARG A 67 11.70 3.42 -0.12
C ARG A 67 13.19 3.76 -0.01
N PHE A 68 13.87 3.96 -1.14
CA PHE A 68 15.30 4.27 -1.22
C PHE A 68 15.55 5.74 -1.59
N ARG A 69 14.59 6.64 -1.27
CA ARG A 69 14.67 8.08 -1.55
C ARG A 69 14.90 8.39 -3.05
N PHE A 70 14.50 7.48 -3.94
CA PHE A 70 14.77 7.55 -5.37
C PHE A 70 16.27 7.65 -5.72
N LEU A 71 17.15 7.00 -4.96
CA LEU A 71 18.57 6.80 -5.32
C LEU A 71 18.79 5.44 -5.98
N CYS A 72 19.84 5.34 -6.81
CA CYS A 72 20.31 4.05 -7.36
C CYS A 72 21.26 3.35 -6.37
N GLU A 73 21.69 2.12 -6.67
CA GLU A 73 22.59 1.34 -5.79
C GLU A 73 23.91 2.02 -5.47
N GLU A 74 24.50 2.70 -6.46
CA GLU A 74 25.78 3.39 -6.32
C GLU A 74 25.65 4.57 -5.34
N HIS A 75 24.64 5.42 -5.54
CA HIS A 75 24.42 6.61 -4.70
C HIS A 75 23.80 6.30 -3.34
N LEU A 76 23.29 5.08 -3.13
CA LEU A 76 22.85 4.62 -1.81
C LEU A 76 24.04 4.26 -0.91
N LYS A 77 25.18 3.85 -1.50
CA LYS A 77 26.42 3.53 -0.76
C LYS A 77 27.16 4.79 -0.31
N LEU A 78 26.87 5.96 -0.90
CA LEU A 78 27.47 7.23 -0.50
C LEU A 78 27.07 7.65 0.92
N PRO A 79 27.87 8.50 1.59
CA PRO A 79 27.53 9.03 2.91
C PRO A 79 26.16 9.73 2.92
N LYS A 80 25.40 9.57 4.02
CA LYS A 80 24.06 10.17 4.19
C LYS A 80 24.03 11.70 3.97
N LYS A 81 25.14 12.39 4.25
CA LYS A 81 25.28 13.85 4.06
C LYS A 81 25.18 14.24 2.58
N GLU A 82 25.89 13.52 1.71
CA GLU A 82 25.88 13.78 0.27
C GLU A 82 24.54 13.42 -0.37
N GLN A 83 23.91 12.33 0.09
CA GLN A 83 22.55 11.99 -0.32
C GLN A 83 21.55 13.09 0.05
N GLY A 84 21.70 13.68 1.25
CA GLY A 84 20.87 14.80 1.71
C GLY A 84 21.04 16.04 0.83
N ALA A 85 22.28 16.42 0.52
CA ALA A 85 22.58 17.54 -0.35
C ALA A 85 22.02 17.34 -1.78
N ALA A 86 22.15 16.13 -2.34
CA ALA A 86 21.59 15.80 -3.64
C ALA A 86 20.06 15.91 -3.65
N LEU A 87 19.40 15.43 -2.60
CA LEU A 87 17.94 15.50 -2.47
C LEU A 87 17.43 16.92 -2.21
N ALA A 88 18.18 17.74 -1.47
CA ALA A 88 17.87 19.16 -1.28
C ALA A 88 17.93 19.90 -2.61
N LYS A 89 19.02 19.74 -3.38
CA LYS A 89 19.15 20.31 -4.73
C LYS A 89 18.03 19.85 -5.67
N TRP A 90 17.63 18.58 -5.59
CA TRP A 90 16.51 18.08 -6.36
C TRP A 90 15.18 18.72 -5.91
N ALA A 91 14.95 18.87 -4.62
CA ALA A 91 13.76 19.52 -4.07
C ALA A 91 13.69 20.99 -4.48
N GLU A 92 14.79 21.75 -4.38
CA GLU A 92 14.87 23.15 -4.83
C GLU A 92 14.55 23.29 -6.33
N LYS A 93 14.96 22.33 -7.15
CA LYS A 93 14.69 22.34 -8.60
C LYS A 93 13.25 21.93 -8.97
N ASN A 94 12.55 21.19 -8.10
CA ASN A 94 11.23 20.63 -8.37
C ASN A 94 10.13 21.19 -7.42
N ALA A 95 10.45 22.19 -6.59
CA ALA A 95 9.50 22.96 -5.81
C ALA A 95 8.73 23.91 -6.72
#